data_AF-A0A9E5LKA1-F1
#
_entry.id   AF-A0A9E5LKA1-F1
#
_cell.length_a   1.000
_cell.length_b   1.000
_cell.length_c   1.000
_cell.angle_alpha   90.00
_cell.angle_beta   90.00
_cell.angle_gamma   90.00
#
_symmetry.space_group_name_H-M   'P 1'
#
loop_
_entity.id
_entity.type
_entity.pdbx_description
1 polymer ?
#
loop_
_entity_poly.entity_id
_entity_poly.type
_entity_poly.pdbx_seq_one_letter_code
_entity_poly.pdbx_strand_id
1 'polypeptide(L)'
;MYGSPDLGLDFVSLPYANPNAPKGGTLILGEVGGFDSLNPHIIKGRAPWQLRFWAYETLMGRSWDEPFTLYGLLAETIETGPNREWVEFSLRSEARFSDGSPVTVEDVLW
;
A
#
# COMPACT_ATOMS: atom_id res chain seq x y z
N MET A 1 11.76 2.59 10.38
CA MET A 1 12.20 3.97 10.72
C MET A 1 13.45 3.97 11.59
N TYR A 2 13.49 3.16 12.65
CA TYR A 2 14.69 2.91 13.45
C TYR A 2 14.85 1.40 13.60
N GLY A 3 16.08 0.93 13.79
CA GLY A 3 16.35 -0.51 13.92
C GLY A 3 16.14 -1.29 12.62
N SER A 4 15.99 -2.60 12.77
CA SER A 4 15.67 -3.53 11.68
C SER A 4 14.18 -3.91 11.75
N PRO A 5 13.52 -4.22 10.62
CA PRO A 5 12.18 -4.80 10.61
C PRO A 5 12.11 -6.10 11.43
N ASP A 6 11.01 -6.31 12.15
CA ASP A 6 10.84 -7.51 12.99
C ASP A 6 10.54 -8.78 12.18
N LEU A 7 9.86 -8.65 11.03
CA LEU A 7 9.51 -9.79 10.19
C LEU A 7 10.67 -10.18 9.27
N GLY A 8 11.02 -11.47 9.27
CA GLY A 8 12.02 -12.04 8.36
C GLY A 8 11.57 -12.00 6.90
N LEU A 9 12.50 -12.19 5.95
CA LEU A 9 12.22 -12.11 4.50
C LEU A 9 11.21 -13.15 3.99
N ASP A 10 11.03 -14.24 4.75
CA ASP A 10 10.18 -15.38 4.43
C ASP A 10 8.79 -15.32 5.11
N PHE A 11 8.44 -14.19 5.74
CA PHE A 11 7.12 -14.03 6.35
C PHE A 11 5.99 -14.18 5.30
N VAL A 12 4.97 -14.96 5.63
CA VAL A 12 3.85 -15.28 4.72
C VAL A 12 2.61 -14.40 4.97
N SER A 13 2.55 -13.74 6.12
CA SER A 13 1.46 -12.84 6.48
C SER A 13 1.89 -11.90 7.61
N LEU A 14 1.25 -10.73 7.67
CA LEU A 14 1.35 -9.86 8.84
C LEU A 14 0.79 -10.59 10.09
N PRO A 15 1.34 -10.35 11.29
CA PRO A 15 1.01 -11.13 12.49
C PRO A 15 -0.45 -10.96 12.96
N TYR A 16 -1.10 -9.87 12.55
CA TYR A 16 -2.51 -9.57 12.83
C TYR A 16 -3.46 -9.97 11.69
N ALA A 17 -2.95 -10.62 10.64
CA ALA A 17 -3.77 -11.14 9.54
C ALA A 17 -4.00 -12.65 9.71
N ASN A 18 -5.21 -13.12 9.42
CA ASN A 18 -5.47 -14.54 9.28
C ASN A 18 -5.11 -14.99 7.85
N PRO A 19 -4.01 -15.74 7.63
CA PRO A 19 -3.61 -16.19 6.29
C PRO A 19 -4.64 -17.14 5.65
N ASN A 20 -5.46 -17.80 6.47
CA ASN A 20 -6.49 -18.75 6.05
C ASN A 20 -7.89 -18.12 6.06
N ALA A 21 -8.01 -16.80 5.98
CA ALA A 21 -9.30 -16.13 5.98
C ALA A 21 -10.18 -16.62 4.81
N PRO A 22 -11.44 -16.99 5.05
CA PRO A 22 -12.35 -17.41 3.99
C PRO A 22 -12.52 -16.27 2.97
N LYS A 23 -12.52 -16.60 1.69
CA LYS A 23 -12.70 -15.65 0.59
C LYS A 23 -14.14 -15.68 0.11
N GLY A 24 -14.72 -14.49 -0.11
CA GLY A 24 -16.11 -14.31 -0.56
C GLY A 24 -16.99 -13.60 0.46
N GLY A 25 -18.28 -13.49 0.13
CA GLY A 25 -19.25 -12.72 0.91
C GLY A 25 -19.31 -11.25 0.52
N THR A 26 -20.11 -10.47 1.26
CA THR A 26 -20.31 -9.03 1.02
C THR A 26 -20.21 -8.27 2.33
N LEU A 27 -19.33 -7.27 2.36
CA LEU A 27 -19.24 -6.30 3.44
C LEU A 27 -20.06 -5.06 3.07
N ILE A 28 -21.04 -4.69 3.90
CA ILE A 28 -21.83 -3.47 3.74
C ILE A 28 -21.44 -2.51 4.86
N LEU A 29 -20.95 -1.33 4.50
CA LEU A 29 -20.51 -0.29 5.43
C LEU A 29 -21.41 0.92 5.34
N GLY A 30 -21.68 1.55 6.48
CA GLY A 30 -22.32 2.87 6.54
C GLY A 30 -21.28 3.96 6.79
N GLU A 31 -21.42 5.08 6.09
CA GLU A 31 -20.63 6.30 6.32
C GLU A 31 -21.59 7.46 6.57
N VAL A 32 -21.29 8.29 7.57
CA VAL A 32 -22.09 9.49 7.87
C VAL A 32 -21.73 10.62 6.89
N GLY A 33 -22.73 11.17 6.21
CA GLY A 33 -22.58 12.20 5.17
C GLY A 33 -22.74 11.64 3.75
N GLY A 34 -22.53 12.48 2.73
CA GLY A 34 -22.48 12.08 1.30
C GLY A 34 -21.07 11.92 0.71
N PHE A 35 -20.88 12.06 -0.59
CA PHE A 35 -19.60 12.33 -1.24
C PHE A 35 -19.89 13.11 -2.53
N ASP A 36 -18.91 13.84 -3.06
CA ASP A 36 -19.07 14.60 -4.32
C ASP A 36 -17.89 14.40 -5.29
N SER A 37 -16.92 13.57 -4.92
CA SER A 37 -15.75 13.22 -5.73
C SER A 37 -15.33 11.78 -5.49
N LEU A 38 -14.65 11.19 -6.46
CA LEU A 38 -13.98 9.88 -6.34
C LEU A 38 -12.45 9.99 -6.38
N ASN A 39 -11.91 11.21 -6.40
CA ASN A 39 -10.47 11.42 -6.31
C ASN A 39 -10.09 11.77 -4.86
N PRO A 40 -9.37 10.89 -4.13
CA PRO A 40 -8.98 11.14 -2.73
C PRO A 40 -7.76 12.05 -2.58
N HIS A 41 -7.16 12.54 -3.66
CA HIS A 41 -5.92 13.34 -3.66
C HIS A 41 -6.15 14.85 -3.91
N ILE A 42 -7.40 15.31 -3.93
CA ILE A 42 -7.75 16.72 -4.17
C ILE A 42 -7.94 17.52 -2.88
N ILE A 43 -7.72 18.83 -2.96
CA ILE A 43 -7.94 19.76 -1.84
C ILE A 43 -9.43 20.05 -1.61
N LYS A 44 -10.22 20.13 -2.69
CA LYS A 44 -11.64 20.50 -2.67
C LYS A 44 -12.51 19.35 -3.15
N GLY A 45 -13.52 19.02 -2.36
CA GLY A 45 -14.40 17.88 -2.57
C GLY A 45 -14.21 16.84 -1.45
N ARG A 46 -15.10 15.86 -1.38
CA ARG A 46 -15.06 14.79 -0.39
C ARG A 46 -15.21 13.44 -1.08
N ALA A 47 -14.15 12.66 -1.01
CA ALA A 47 -14.14 11.26 -1.42
C ALA A 47 -14.60 10.34 -0.28
N PRO A 48 -15.23 9.18 -0.58
CA PRO A 48 -15.52 8.16 0.42
C PRO A 48 -14.26 7.73 1.15
N TRP A 49 -14.32 7.59 2.48
CA TRP A 49 -13.10 7.43 3.30
C TRP A 49 -12.28 6.16 2.99
N GLN A 50 -12.95 5.07 2.59
CA GLN A 50 -12.29 3.79 2.27
C GLN A 50 -11.66 3.77 0.87
N LEU A 51 -12.09 4.66 -0.04
CA LEU A 51 -11.73 4.58 -1.45
C LEU A 51 -10.21 4.60 -1.68
N ARG A 52 -9.49 5.43 -0.91
CA ARG A 52 -8.03 5.50 -0.95
C ARG A 52 -7.35 4.15 -0.69
N PHE A 53 -7.91 3.32 0.19
CA PHE A 53 -7.29 2.06 0.61
C PHE A 53 -7.67 0.88 -0.29
N TRP A 54 -8.70 1.03 -1.13
CA TRP A 54 -9.18 -0.03 -2.02
C TRP A 54 -8.75 0.16 -3.47
N ALA A 55 -8.57 1.40 -3.91
CA ALA A 55 -8.27 1.73 -5.31
C ALA A 55 -6.83 2.16 -5.55
N TYR A 56 -6.05 2.44 -4.50
CA TYR A 56 -4.69 2.97 -4.62
C TYR A 56 -3.75 2.22 -3.68
N GLU A 57 -2.52 1.99 -4.14
CA GLU A 57 -1.47 1.33 -3.39
C GLU A 57 -0.21 2.21 -3.31
N THR A 58 0.57 2.03 -2.24
CA THR A 58 1.86 2.68 -2.04
C THR A 58 3.01 1.77 -2.50
N LEU A 59 4.23 2.32 -2.62
CA LEU A 59 5.42 1.50 -2.91
C LEU A 59 5.65 0.42 -1.83
N MET A 60 5.37 0.74 -0.57
CA MET A 60 5.50 -0.17 0.56
C MET A 60 4.28 -0.12 1.47
N GLY A 61 3.94 -1.24 2.09
CA GLY A 61 2.85 -1.38 3.06
C GLY A 61 3.34 -1.27 4.50
N ARG A 62 2.60 -0.56 5.36
CA ARG A 62 2.97 -0.37 6.78
C ARG A 62 2.48 -1.53 7.64
N SER A 63 3.35 -2.03 8.52
CA SER A 63 2.94 -2.91 9.62
C SER A 63 2.38 -2.09 10.78
N TRP A 64 1.18 -2.43 11.25
CA TRP A 64 0.55 -1.81 12.41
C TRP A 64 0.98 -2.41 13.76
N ASP A 65 1.70 -3.54 13.72
CA ASP A 65 2.26 -4.19 14.92
C ASP A 65 3.64 -3.63 15.31
N GLU A 66 4.17 -2.73 14.49
CA GLU A 66 5.47 -2.09 14.69
C GLU A 66 5.31 -0.57 14.74
N PRO A 67 6.16 0.16 15.50
CA PRO A 67 6.03 1.61 15.63
C PRO A 67 6.02 2.34 14.29
N PHE A 68 6.99 2.02 13.41
CA PHE A 68 7.05 2.53 12.05
C PHE A 68 7.96 1.67 11.17
N THR A 69 7.42 0.56 10.67
CA THR A 69 8.07 -0.35 9.72
C THR A 69 7.22 -0.55 8.47
N LEU A 70 7.88 -0.70 7.34
CA LEU A 70 7.28 -0.87 6.01
C LEU A 70 7.85 -2.14 5.38
N TYR A 71 7.01 -2.87 4.66
CA TYR A 71 7.35 -4.07 3.88
C TYR A 71 6.94 -3.87 2.42
N GLY A 72 7.55 -4.62 1.50
CA GLY A 72 7.29 -4.49 0.06
C GLY A 72 5.81 -4.60 -0.29
N LEU A 73 5.32 -3.70 -1.15
CA LEU A 73 3.97 -3.72 -1.73
C LEU A 73 4.12 -3.67 -3.27
N LEU A 74 3.98 -2.50 -3.90
CA LEU A 74 4.30 -2.33 -5.32
C LEU A 74 5.81 -2.46 -5.57
N ALA A 75 6.64 -2.02 -4.62
CA ALA A 75 8.07 -2.26 -4.65
C ALA A 75 8.39 -3.64 -4.05
N GLU A 76 9.20 -4.40 -4.77
CA GLU A 76 9.75 -5.68 -4.31
C GLU A 76 10.87 -5.45 -3.31
N THR A 77 11.78 -4.54 -3.63
CA THR A 77 12.95 -4.20 -2.80
C THR A 77 13.07 -2.69 -2.63
N ILE A 78 13.79 -2.32 -1.57
CA ILE A 78 14.18 -0.95 -1.28
C ILE A 78 15.65 -0.95 -0.90
N GLU A 79 16.39 0.02 -1.43
CA GLU A 79 17.73 0.36 -1.00
C GLU A 79 17.78 1.82 -0.54
N THR A 80 18.57 2.10 0.48
CA THR A 80 18.72 3.46 1.02
C THR A 80 20.19 3.79 1.17
N GLY A 81 20.56 5.02 0.81
CA GLY A 81 21.91 5.53 1.08
C GLY A 81 22.24 5.53 2.58
N PRO A 82 23.54 5.48 2.95
CA PRO A 82 24.00 5.38 4.34
C PRO A 82 23.42 6.46 5.28
N ASN A 83 23.08 7.65 4.77
CA ASN A 83 22.49 8.76 5.52
C ASN A 83 21.07 9.10 5.05
N ARG A 84 20.39 8.21 4.32
CA ARG A 84 19.06 8.40 3.71
C ARG A 84 19.00 9.58 2.73
N GLU A 85 20.13 9.91 2.14
CA GLU A 85 20.25 10.96 1.12
C GLU A 85 19.60 10.57 -0.21
N TRP A 86 19.40 9.27 -0.43
CA TRP A 86 18.63 8.72 -1.54
C TRP A 86 17.90 7.45 -1.09
N VAL A 87 16.87 7.10 -1.86
CA VAL A 87 16.15 5.84 -1.77
C VAL A 87 15.92 5.33 -3.19
N GLU A 88 16.15 4.05 -3.41
CA GLU A 88 15.88 3.35 -4.66
C GLU A 88 14.84 2.26 -4.40
N PHE A 89 13.87 2.16 -5.29
CA PHE A 89 12.82 1.15 -5.24
C PHE A 89 12.87 0.32 -6.51
N SER A 90 12.90 -1.00 -6.38
CA SER A 90 12.66 -1.90 -7.51
C SER A 90 11.20 -2.33 -7.51
N LEU A 91 10.46 -2.02 -8.59
CA LEU A 91 9.06 -2.39 -8.73
C LEU A 91 8.90 -3.90 -8.98
N ARG A 92 7.83 -4.49 -8.45
CA ARG A 92 7.43 -5.87 -8.76
C ARG A 92 7.07 -6.00 -10.24
N SER A 93 7.60 -7.01 -10.90
CA SER A 93 7.30 -7.26 -12.32
C SER A 93 5.84 -7.67 -12.58
N GLU A 94 5.17 -8.15 -11.53
CA GLU A 94 3.78 -8.60 -11.54
C GLU A 94 2.78 -7.46 -11.25
N ALA A 95 3.25 -6.29 -10.81
CA ALA A 95 2.39 -5.17 -10.45
C ALA A 95 1.60 -4.68 -11.66
N ARG A 96 0.28 -4.63 -11.54
CA ARG A 96 -0.64 -4.22 -12.60
C ARG A 96 -1.76 -3.36 -12.05
N PHE A 97 -2.19 -2.39 -12.86
CA PHE A 97 -3.45 -1.71 -12.63
C PHE A 97 -4.63 -2.66 -12.85
N SER A 98 -5.81 -2.26 -12.39
CA SER A 98 -7.03 -3.06 -12.50
C SER A 98 -7.47 -3.36 -13.95
N ASP A 99 -6.97 -2.61 -14.93
CA ASP A 99 -7.19 -2.85 -16.37
C ASP A 99 -6.18 -3.83 -16.98
N GLY A 100 -5.19 -4.29 -16.21
CA GLY A 100 -4.15 -5.24 -16.60
C GLY A 100 -2.86 -4.61 -17.12
N SER A 101 -2.81 -3.29 -17.33
CA SER A 101 -1.58 -2.59 -17.69
C SER A 101 -0.54 -2.70 -16.57
N PRO A 102 0.76 -2.81 -16.90
CA PRO A 102 1.81 -2.89 -15.88
C PRO A 102 1.95 -1.55 -15.15
N VAL A 103 2.28 -1.59 -13.86
CA VAL A 103 2.75 -0.40 -13.13
C VAL A 103 4.21 -0.18 -13.49
N THR A 104 4.56 1.01 -13.99
CA THR A 104 5.92 1.32 -14.46
C THR A 104 6.57 2.43 -13.62
N VAL A 105 7.87 2.66 -13.89
CA VAL A 105 8.61 3.76 -13.27
C VAL A 105 8.03 5.11 -13.69
N GLU A 106 7.56 5.23 -14.93
CA GLU A 106 6.93 6.44 -15.45
C GLU A 106 5.68 6.83 -14.65
N ASP A 107 4.89 5.85 -14.19
CA ASP A 107 3.72 6.09 -13.33
C ASP A 107 4.11 6.64 -11.96
N VAL A 108 5.30 6.29 -11.46
CA VAL A 108 5.83 6.81 -10.17
C VAL A 108 6.35 8.24 -10.32
N LEU A 109 6.82 8.61 -11.53
CA LEU A 109 7.37 9.94 -11.81
C LEU A 109 6.28 11.00 -12.03
N TRP A 110 5.03 10.63 -12.25
CA TRP A 110 3.93 11.51 -12.66
C TRP A 110 2.93 11.80 -11.53
#